data_AF-A0A9R0JNP9-F1
#
_entry.id   AF-A0A9R0JNP9-F1
#
_cell.length_a   1.000
_cell.length_b   1.000
_cell.length_c   1.000
_cell.angle_alpha   90.00
_cell.angle_beta   90.00
_cell.angle_gamma   90.00
#
_symmetry.space_group_name_H-M   'P 1'
#
loop_
_entity.id
_entity.type
_entity.pdbx_description
1 polymer ?
#
loop_
_entity_poly.entity_id
_entity_poly.type
_entity_poly.pdbx_seq_one_letter_code
_entity_poly.pdbx_strand_id
1 'polypeptide(L)'
;MSHNLHLLLLFFFFFFFFFLLLVQLARSTSTTAIGQWQLLQESIGISAMHMQLLHDDRVIIFDRTDFGPSNISLPNGQCRDNPHDLALKIDCTAHSVEYNSLSNTFHPLNVLTDTWCSSGATLPNGTLVQTGGFNDGERVVRTYQPFCEVCDWVELPNKLLIRRWYSTNHALPDGRVIVIGGRRAFNYEFYPKTTTRSFQLYKLPFLAQTNEPHVENNLYPFVFLHVDGNLFIFANNRAILLDYTRNIVVRTYPTIPGGDPRTYPSSGSAVLLPLRNLELGLNVEVEVLICGGAPSGSYLKAHSRQFLP
;
A
#
# COMPACT_ATOMS: atom_id res chain seq x y z
N MET A 1 -21.68 70.04 -34.63
CA MET A 1 -22.39 68.79 -34.27
C MET A 1 -21.48 67.56 -34.18
N SER A 2 -20.35 67.46 -34.90
CA SER A 2 -19.50 66.25 -34.86
C SER A 2 -18.66 66.06 -33.58
N HIS A 3 -18.26 67.15 -32.90
CA HIS A 3 -17.39 67.04 -31.72
C HIS A 3 -18.05 66.37 -30.50
N ASN A 4 -19.34 66.63 -30.27
CA ASN A 4 -20.09 66.02 -29.16
C ASN A 4 -20.35 64.53 -29.37
N LEU A 5 -20.47 64.07 -30.62
CA LEU A 5 -20.67 62.65 -30.94
C LEU A 5 -19.41 61.83 -30.64
N HIS A 6 -18.23 62.39 -30.88
CA HIS A 6 -16.96 61.72 -30.59
C HIS A 6 -16.72 61.57 -29.08
N LEU A 7 -17.06 62.60 -28.30
CA LEU A 7 -16.92 62.55 -26.84
C LEU A 7 -17.90 61.52 -26.22
N LEU A 8 -19.11 61.43 -26.75
CA LEU A 8 -20.12 60.45 -26.32
C LEU A 8 -19.69 59.01 -26.63
N LEU A 9 -19.10 58.78 -27.81
CA LEU A 9 -18.58 57.48 -28.23
C LEU A 9 -17.38 57.04 -27.36
N LEU A 10 -16.47 57.96 -27.03
CA LEU A 10 -15.35 57.69 -26.13
C LEU A 10 -15.83 57.35 -24.71
N PHE A 11 -16.85 58.05 -24.21
CA PHE A 11 -17.44 57.78 -22.90
C PHE A 11 -18.11 56.40 -22.85
N PHE A 12 -18.86 56.02 -23.90
CA PHE A 12 -19.45 54.70 -24.03
C PHE A 12 -18.39 53.58 -24.12
N PHE A 13 -17.31 53.81 -24.89
CA PHE A 13 -16.22 52.85 -24.99
C PHE A 13 -15.52 52.64 -23.64
N PHE A 14 -15.26 53.72 -22.91
CA PHE A 14 -14.63 53.65 -21.59
C PHE A 14 -15.52 52.92 -20.58
N PHE A 15 -16.82 53.22 -20.55
CA PHE A 15 -17.76 52.55 -19.65
C PHE A 15 -17.95 51.07 -19.99
N PHE A 16 -17.98 50.73 -21.29
CA PHE A 16 -18.06 49.35 -21.75
C PHE A 16 -16.79 48.57 -21.39
N PHE A 17 -15.61 49.17 -21.55
CA PHE A 17 -14.34 48.53 -21.17
C PHE A 17 -14.21 48.37 -19.66
N PHE A 18 -14.64 49.36 -18.88
CA PHE A 18 -14.66 49.29 -17.41
C PHE A 18 -15.66 48.24 -16.90
N PHE A 19 -16.84 48.15 -17.53
CA PHE A 19 -17.83 47.11 -17.25
C PHE A 19 -17.30 45.71 -17.60
N LEU A 20 -16.64 45.54 -18.74
CA LEU A 20 -15.96 44.29 -19.10
C LEU A 20 -14.87 43.91 -18.10
N LEU A 21 -14.08 44.88 -17.63
CA LEU A 21 -13.06 44.66 -16.61
C LEU A 21 -13.67 44.19 -15.29
N LEU A 22 -14.77 44.81 -14.85
CA LEU A 22 -15.52 44.41 -13.65
C LEU A 22 -16.14 43.01 -13.78
N VAL A 23 -16.64 42.63 -14.96
CA VAL A 23 -17.15 41.26 -15.22
C VAL A 23 -16.03 40.22 -15.21
N GLN A 24 -14.82 40.57 -15.67
CA GLN A 24 -13.64 39.70 -15.59
C GLN A 24 -13.16 39.53 -14.13
N LEU A 25 -13.16 40.61 -13.34
CA LEU A 25 -12.83 40.60 -11.90
C LEU A 25 -13.87 39.86 -11.04
N ALA A 26 -15.15 39.87 -11.41
CA ALA A 26 -16.21 39.12 -10.72
C ALA A 26 -16.20 37.62 -11.05
N ARG A 27 -15.52 37.19 -12.11
CA ARG A 27 -15.41 35.78 -12.53
C ARG A 27 -14.22 35.03 -11.92
N SER A 28 -13.32 35.73 -11.22
CA SER A 28 -12.25 35.07 -10.44
C SER A 28 -12.72 34.72 -9.03
N THR A 29 -13.87 34.03 -8.91
CA THR A 29 -14.07 33.15 -7.77
C THR A 29 -13.36 31.85 -8.11
N SER A 30 -12.11 31.73 -7.67
CA SER A 30 -11.43 30.46 -7.61
C SER A 30 -12.22 29.56 -6.66
N THR A 31 -13.22 28.86 -7.20
CA THR A 31 -13.76 27.67 -6.54
C THR A 31 -12.58 26.73 -6.35
N THR A 32 -12.15 26.57 -5.10
CA THR A 32 -11.17 25.58 -4.70
C THR A 32 -11.59 24.27 -5.34
N ALA A 33 -10.87 23.78 -6.34
CA ALA A 33 -11.26 22.59 -7.06
C ALA A 33 -11.25 21.40 -6.09
N ILE A 34 -12.42 20.99 -5.61
CA ILE A 34 -12.65 19.95 -4.59
C ILE A 34 -12.36 18.52 -5.09
N GLY A 35 -11.54 18.38 -6.13
CA GLY A 35 -11.36 17.13 -6.87
C GLY A 35 -12.62 16.72 -7.66
N GLN A 36 -12.50 15.64 -8.45
CA GLN A 36 -13.63 15.00 -9.13
C GLN A 36 -13.48 13.49 -9.04
N TRP A 37 -14.60 12.78 -8.91
CA TRP A 37 -14.65 11.33 -8.96
C TRP A 37 -15.22 10.88 -10.30
N GLN A 38 -14.56 9.90 -10.91
CA GLN A 38 -14.99 9.27 -12.15
C GLN A 38 -14.93 7.76 -11.96
N LEU A 39 -16.04 7.08 -12.26
CA LEU A 39 -16.06 5.62 -12.33
C LEU A 39 -15.30 5.18 -13.59
N LEU A 40 -14.29 4.33 -13.40
CA LEU A 40 -13.47 3.81 -14.52
C LEU A 40 -14.00 2.46 -15.02
N GLN A 41 -14.29 1.53 -14.11
CA GLN A 41 -14.84 0.21 -14.39
C GLN A 41 -15.94 -0.10 -13.39
N GLU A 42 -17.08 -0.63 -13.85
CA GLU A 42 -18.14 -1.11 -12.94
C GLU A 42 -17.68 -2.32 -12.13
N SER A 43 -16.86 -3.18 -12.74
CA SER A 43 -16.24 -4.33 -12.10
C SER A 43 -15.01 -4.79 -12.88
N ILE A 44 -14.00 -5.26 -12.15
CA ILE A 44 -12.83 -5.97 -12.71
C ILE A 44 -12.89 -7.49 -12.44
N GLY A 45 -14.01 -7.97 -11.90
CA GLY A 45 -14.25 -9.39 -11.62
C GLY A 45 -13.74 -9.92 -10.28
N ILE A 46 -12.90 -9.18 -9.56
CA ILE A 46 -12.34 -9.55 -8.24
C ILE A 46 -12.50 -8.42 -7.22
N SER A 47 -12.37 -8.73 -5.92
CA SER A 47 -12.24 -7.69 -4.89
C SER A 47 -10.78 -7.25 -4.76
N ALA A 48 -10.55 -5.94 -4.67
CA ALA A 48 -9.21 -5.39 -4.59
C ALA A 48 -8.65 -5.44 -3.15
N MET A 49 -8.41 -6.65 -2.62
CA MET A 49 -7.82 -6.83 -1.29
C MET A 49 -6.39 -6.26 -1.22
N HIS A 50 -5.62 -6.44 -2.29
CA HIS A 50 -4.32 -5.82 -2.48
C HIS A 50 -4.24 -5.15 -3.85
N MET A 51 -3.53 -4.01 -3.90
CA MET A 51 -3.26 -3.26 -5.13
C MET A 51 -1.84 -2.71 -5.11
N GLN A 52 -1.16 -2.73 -6.25
CA GLN A 52 0.17 -2.14 -6.42
C GLN A 52 0.28 -1.45 -7.79
N LEU A 53 0.52 -0.15 -7.78
CA LEU A 53 0.91 0.60 -8.97
C LEU A 53 2.34 0.23 -9.37
N LEU A 54 2.55 -0.08 -10.64
CA LEU A 54 3.85 -0.32 -11.26
C LEU A 54 4.38 0.98 -11.89
N HIS A 55 5.62 0.95 -12.39
CA HIS A 55 6.28 2.13 -12.94
C HIS A 55 5.78 2.53 -14.34
N ASP A 56 4.94 1.71 -14.96
CA ASP A 56 4.42 1.88 -16.32
C ASP A 56 2.89 2.04 -16.34
N ASP A 57 2.34 2.68 -15.31
CA ASP A 57 0.91 3.02 -15.15
C ASP A 57 -0.06 1.82 -15.08
N ARG A 58 0.49 0.61 -14.98
CA ARG A 58 -0.28 -0.61 -14.71
C ARG A 58 -0.42 -0.83 -13.22
N VAL A 59 -1.55 -1.40 -12.82
CA VAL A 59 -1.88 -1.72 -11.43
C VAL A 59 -2.11 -3.22 -11.33
N ILE A 60 -1.33 -3.88 -10.49
CA ILE A 60 -1.59 -5.27 -10.13
C ILE A 60 -2.58 -5.30 -8.98
N ILE A 61 -3.69 -6.00 -9.18
CA ILE A 61 -4.79 -6.12 -8.22
C ILE A 61 -5.02 -7.60 -7.96
N PHE A 62 -5.20 -7.99 -6.70
CA PHE A 62 -5.43 -9.40 -6.37
C PHE A 62 -6.22 -9.58 -5.08
N ASP A 63 -6.92 -10.71 -5.05
CA ASP A 63 -7.76 -11.20 -3.97
C ASP A 63 -7.25 -12.54 -3.45
N ARG A 64 -7.88 -13.02 -2.38
CA ARG A 64 -7.73 -14.37 -1.83
C ARG A 64 -8.35 -15.43 -2.75
N THR A 65 -7.88 -16.67 -2.67
CA THR A 65 -8.39 -17.77 -3.51
C THR A 65 -9.37 -18.71 -2.80
N ASP A 66 -9.42 -18.68 -1.47
CA ASP A 66 -10.14 -19.64 -0.63
C ASP A 66 -11.60 -19.24 -0.32
N PHE A 67 -12.19 -18.33 -1.11
CA PHE A 67 -13.57 -17.86 -0.92
C PHE A 67 -14.57 -18.38 -1.97
N GLY A 68 -14.08 -19.05 -3.03
CA GLY A 68 -14.89 -19.53 -4.15
C GLY A 68 -14.52 -18.88 -5.48
N PRO A 69 -15.37 -19.01 -6.52
CA PRO A 69 -15.05 -18.50 -7.85
C PRO A 69 -15.19 -16.97 -7.93
N SER A 70 -14.28 -16.35 -8.66
CA SER A 70 -14.33 -14.93 -9.03
C SER A 70 -15.19 -14.67 -10.28
N ASN A 71 -15.57 -13.41 -10.52
CA ASN A 71 -16.41 -13.02 -11.66
C ASN A 71 -15.59 -12.67 -12.93
N ILE A 72 -14.46 -13.36 -13.11
CA ILE A 72 -13.57 -13.24 -14.28
C ILE A 72 -12.89 -14.58 -14.53
N SER A 73 -12.87 -15.04 -15.79
CA SER A 73 -12.27 -16.33 -16.16
C SER A 73 -10.79 -16.19 -16.53
N LEU A 74 -9.99 -17.21 -16.24
CA LEU A 74 -8.65 -17.34 -16.79
C LEU A 74 -8.70 -17.53 -18.32
N PRO A 75 -7.68 -17.08 -19.05
CA PRO A 75 -7.69 -17.13 -20.51
C PRO A 75 -7.51 -18.57 -21.03
N ASN A 76 -7.94 -18.83 -22.27
CA ASN A 76 -7.67 -20.07 -22.99
C ASN A 76 -8.18 -21.37 -22.30
N GLY A 77 -9.20 -21.28 -21.46
CA GLY A 77 -9.73 -22.45 -20.73
C GLY A 77 -8.77 -22.99 -19.67
N GLN A 78 -7.77 -22.20 -19.28
CA GLN A 78 -6.88 -22.55 -18.18
C GLN A 78 -7.66 -22.60 -16.86
N CYS A 79 -7.28 -23.54 -16.00
CA CYS A 79 -7.79 -23.62 -14.65
C CYS A 79 -6.60 -23.81 -13.71
N ARG A 80 -6.69 -23.17 -12.55
CA ARG A 80 -5.85 -23.41 -11.41
C ARG A 80 -6.17 -24.78 -10.85
N ASP A 81 -5.17 -25.65 -10.79
CA ASP A 81 -5.24 -26.96 -10.12
C ASP A 81 -4.42 -26.87 -8.83
N ASN A 82 -5.13 -26.76 -7.71
CA ASN A 82 -4.52 -26.64 -6.39
C ASN A 82 -5.23 -27.56 -5.38
N PRO A 83 -4.67 -28.74 -5.06
CA PRO A 83 -5.27 -29.65 -4.10
C PRO A 83 -5.32 -29.09 -2.67
N HIS A 84 -4.56 -28.02 -2.37
CA HIS A 84 -4.52 -27.38 -1.07
C HIS A 84 -5.55 -26.27 -0.90
N ASP A 85 -6.16 -25.76 -1.97
CA ASP A 85 -7.15 -24.69 -1.89
C ASP A 85 -8.39 -25.11 -1.08
N LEU A 86 -8.89 -24.26 -0.18
CA LEU A 86 -9.96 -24.66 0.72
C LEU A 86 -11.36 -24.56 0.11
N ALA A 87 -11.54 -23.80 -0.97
CA ALA A 87 -12.83 -23.59 -1.62
C ALA A 87 -12.96 -24.40 -2.91
N LEU A 88 -12.02 -24.25 -3.85
CA LEU A 88 -12.07 -24.86 -5.18
C LEU A 88 -10.72 -25.51 -5.53
N LYS A 89 -10.70 -26.84 -5.65
CA LYS A 89 -9.49 -27.59 -6.04
C LYS A 89 -9.12 -27.36 -7.51
N ILE A 90 -10.13 -27.29 -8.36
CA ILE A 90 -10.03 -26.90 -9.76
C ILE A 90 -10.84 -25.62 -9.92
N ASP A 91 -10.19 -24.54 -10.32
CA ASP A 91 -10.80 -23.22 -10.44
C ASP A 91 -10.38 -22.55 -11.76
N CYS A 92 -11.35 -22.27 -12.62
CA CYS A 92 -11.11 -21.64 -13.92
C CYS A 92 -11.30 -20.11 -13.89
N THR A 93 -11.44 -19.53 -12.70
CA THR A 93 -11.58 -18.10 -12.48
C THR A 93 -10.26 -17.46 -12.05
N ALA A 94 -10.07 -16.18 -12.34
CA ALA A 94 -8.87 -15.44 -11.97
C ALA A 94 -9.08 -14.70 -10.65
N HIS A 95 -8.07 -14.74 -9.78
CA HIS A 95 -8.04 -14.02 -8.49
C HIS A 95 -7.04 -12.88 -8.47
N SER A 96 -6.45 -12.58 -9.62
CA SER A 96 -5.59 -11.44 -9.85
C SER A 96 -5.87 -10.88 -11.23
N VAL A 97 -5.72 -9.57 -11.37
CA VAL A 97 -5.78 -8.87 -12.65
C VAL A 97 -4.64 -7.86 -12.75
N GLU A 98 -4.18 -7.64 -13.97
CA GLU A 98 -3.45 -6.44 -14.31
C GLU A 98 -4.43 -5.43 -14.91
N TYR A 99 -4.47 -4.23 -14.35
CA TYR A 99 -5.28 -3.11 -14.82
C TYR A 99 -4.39 -2.03 -15.44
N ASN A 100 -4.63 -1.67 -16.69
CA ASN A 100 -3.97 -0.57 -17.38
C ASN A 100 -4.81 0.71 -17.22
N SER A 101 -4.27 1.70 -16.51
CA SER A 101 -4.99 2.94 -16.20
C SER A 101 -5.15 3.87 -17.41
N LEU A 102 -4.26 3.80 -18.42
CA LEU A 102 -4.29 4.65 -19.61
C LEU A 102 -5.35 4.18 -20.61
N SER A 103 -5.40 2.87 -20.88
CA SER A 103 -6.41 2.28 -21.77
C SER A 103 -7.73 1.97 -21.06
N ASN A 104 -7.75 2.07 -19.73
CA ASN A 104 -8.87 1.64 -18.88
C ASN A 104 -9.31 0.21 -19.21
N THR A 105 -8.35 -0.72 -19.30
CA THR A 105 -8.61 -2.14 -19.57
C THR A 105 -7.93 -3.01 -18.52
N PHE A 106 -8.39 -4.25 -18.36
CA PHE A 106 -7.75 -5.22 -17.47
C PHE A 106 -7.71 -6.59 -18.13
N HIS A 107 -6.76 -7.42 -17.68
CA HIS A 107 -6.71 -8.82 -18.05
C HIS A 107 -6.43 -9.71 -16.82
N PRO A 108 -6.95 -10.94 -16.82
CA PRO A 108 -6.74 -11.89 -15.73
C PRO A 108 -5.28 -12.35 -15.64
N LEU A 109 -4.82 -12.55 -14.41
CA LEU A 109 -3.55 -13.17 -14.05
C LEU A 109 -3.80 -14.44 -13.24
N ASN A 110 -2.92 -15.43 -13.38
CA ASN A 110 -3.02 -16.68 -12.63
C ASN A 110 -2.21 -16.61 -11.35
N VAL A 111 -2.90 -16.51 -10.21
CA VAL A 111 -2.30 -16.67 -8.88
C VAL A 111 -2.72 -18.03 -8.32
N LEU A 112 -1.73 -18.88 -8.04
CA LEU A 112 -1.88 -20.28 -7.65
C LEU A 112 -2.18 -20.44 -6.16
N THR A 113 -1.41 -19.78 -5.30
CA THR A 113 -1.49 -19.94 -3.83
C THR A 113 -2.16 -18.75 -3.14
N ASP A 114 -2.84 -18.99 -2.02
CA ASP A 114 -3.71 -18.01 -1.39
C ASP A 114 -2.96 -16.77 -0.85
N THR A 115 -3.28 -15.59 -1.37
CA THR A 115 -2.65 -14.31 -1.01
C THR A 115 -3.28 -13.63 0.21
N TRP A 116 -4.26 -14.27 0.86
CA TRP A 116 -5.01 -13.64 1.95
C TRP A 116 -4.10 -13.12 3.07
N CYS A 117 -4.19 -11.81 3.31
CA CYS A 117 -3.38 -11.08 4.28
C CYS A 117 -1.87 -11.20 4.09
N SER A 118 -1.46 -11.22 2.84
CA SER A 118 -0.07 -11.13 2.47
C SER A 118 0.43 -9.69 2.44
N SER A 119 1.69 -9.49 2.05
CA SER A 119 2.29 -8.17 1.91
C SER A 119 3.28 -8.14 0.76
N GLY A 120 3.63 -6.95 0.26
CA GLY A 120 4.56 -6.84 -0.84
C GLY A 120 5.34 -5.52 -0.87
N ALA A 121 6.37 -5.49 -1.69
CA ALA A 121 7.16 -4.30 -2.00
C ALA A 121 7.63 -4.36 -3.46
N THR A 122 7.70 -3.20 -4.10
CA THR A 122 8.23 -3.06 -5.45
C THR A 122 9.72 -2.73 -5.39
N LEU A 123 10.54 -3.54 -6.04
CA LEU A 123 11.99 -3.33 -6.15
C LEU A 123 12.31 -2.22 -7.16
N PRO A 124 13.52 -1.61 -7.09
CA PRO A 124 13.93 -0.55 -8.03
C PRO A 124 13.89 -0.95 -9.51
N ASN A 125 14.03 -2.26 -9.81
CA ASN A 125 13.91 -2.78 -11.16
C ASN A 125 12.45 -2.98 -11.64
N GLY A 126 11.47 -2.53 -10.85
CA GLY A 126 10.04 -2.66 -11.14
C GLY A 126 9.41 -4.01 -10.78
N THR A 127 10.19 -4.97 -10.26
CA THR A 127 9.64 -6.27 -9.84
C THR A 127 8.83 -6.09 -8.56
N LEU A 128 7.56 -6.49 -8.58
CA LEU A 128 6.75 -6.62 -7.37
C LEU A 128 7.10 -7.94 -6.69
N VAL A 129 7.54 -7.87 -5.44
CA VAL A 129 7.78 -9.03 -4.58
C VAL A 129 6.68 -9.06 -3.52
N GLN A 130 5.79 -10.04 -3.63
CA GLN A 130 4.74 -10.34 -2.66
C GLN A 130 5.17 -11.54 -1.82
N THR A 131 4.80 -11.58 -0.54
CA THR A 131 5.20 -12.64 0.38
C THR A 131 4.10 -12.99 1.36
N GLY A 132 4.06 -14.27 1.74
CA GLY A 132 3.12 -14.76 2.73
C GLY A 132 1.72 -14.89 2.16
N GLY A 133 0.74 -15.00 3.06
CA GLY A 133 -0.63 -15.34 2.71
C GLY A 133 -1.21 -16.33 3.72
N PHE A 134 -2.26 -17.03 3.29
CA PHE A 134 -2.95 -18.00 4.13
C PHE A 134 -2.72 -19.43 3.62
N ASN A 135 -2.89 -20.43 4.48
CA ASN A 135 -2.81 -21.85 4.14
C ASN A 135 -1.53 -22.23 3.36
N ASP A 136 -1.63 -22.50 2.06
CA ASP A 136 -0.53 -22.87 1.17
C ASP A 136 0.32 -21.66 0.70
N GLY A 137 -0.19 -20.44 0.88
CA GLY A 137 0.52 -19.18 0.65
C GLY A 137 1.43 -18.71 1.79
N GLU A 138 1.33 -19.31 2.98
CA GLU A 138 1.92 -18.78 4.23
C GLU A 138 3.45 -18.61 4.22
N ARG A 139 4.15 -19.32 3.34
CA ARG A 139 5.62 -19.28 3.17
C ARG A 139 6.06 -19.04 1.73
N VAL A 140 5.15 -18.56 0.89
CA VAL A 140 5.38 -18.34 -0.53
C VAL A 140 5.94 -16.94 -0.75
N VAL A 141 6.83 -16.83 -1.74
CA VAL A 141 7.18 -15.55 -2.36
C VAL A 141 6.64 -15.57 -3.77
N ARG A 142 5.86 -14.55 -4.16
CA ARG A 142 5.33 -14.38 -5.51
C ARG A 142 5.99 -13.16 -6.12
N THR A 143 6.47 -13.28 -7.34
CA THR A 143 7.07 -12.15 -8.07
C THR A 143 6.31 -11.88 -9.34
N TYR A 144 6.04 -10.60 -9.60
CA TYR A 144 5.49 -10.11 -10.85
C TYR A 144 6.49 -9.15 -11.48
N GLN A 145 6.84 -9.38 -12.75
CA GLN A 145 7.77 -8.54 -13.49
C GLN A 145 7.05 -7.93 -14.70
N PRO A 146 6.98 -6.60 -14.83
CA PRO A 146 6.22 -5.94 -15.89
C PRO A 146 6.82 -6.07 -17.30
N PHE A 147 8.12 -6.31 -17.44
CA PHE A 147 8.81 -6.27 -18.74
C PHE A 147 8.81 -7.63 -19.48
N CYS A 148 7.63 -8.11 -19.89
CA CYS A 148 7.47 -9.31 -20.72
C CYS A 148 6.28 -9.20 -21.68
N GLU A 149 6.28 -10.02 -22.74
CA GLU A 149 5.16 -10.10 -23.70
C GLU A 149 3.90 -10.76 -23.10
N VAL A 150 4.09 -11.75 -22.23
CA VAL A 150 3.04 -12.38 -21.43
C VAL A 150 3.57 -12.51 -20.01
N CYS A 151 3.14 -11.62 -19.12
CA CYS A 151 3.59 -11.56 -17.74
C CYS A 151 2.54 -12.18 -16.82
N ASP A 152 2.98 -13.10 -15.97
CA ASP A 152 2.13 -13.68 -14.92
C ASP A 152 2.94 -13.82 -13.63
N TRP A 153 2.28 -14.21 -12.55
CA TRP A 153 2.93 -14.47 -11.28
C TRP A 153 3.91 -15.64 -11.38
N VAL A 154 5.11 -15.43 -10.85
CA VAL A 154 6.06 -16.51 -10.58
C VAL A 154 6.01 -16.81 -9.09
N GLU A 155 5.56 -18.00 -8.72
CA GLU A 155 5.40 -18.41 -7.33
C GLU A 155 6.51 -19.34 -6.87
N LEU A 156 7.12 -18.97 -5.74
CA LEU A 156 8.25 -19.66 -5.17
C LEU A 156 7.86 -20.15 -3.77
N PRO A 157 7.36 -21.39 -3.63
CA PRO A 157 6.98 -21.93 -2.34
C PRO A 157 8.20 -22.13 -1.44
N ASN A 158 7.95 -22.08 -0.12
CA ASN A 158 8.96 -22.31 0.92
C ASN A 158 10.19 -21.38 0.86
N LYS A 159 10.02 -20.14 0.41
CA LYS A 159 11.10 -19.14 0.39
C LYS A 159 11.15 -18.27 1.65
N LEU A 160 10.12 -18.30 2.49
CA LEU A 160 10.12 -17.69 3.83
C LEU A 160 10.45 -18.75 4.89
N LEU A 161 11.24 -18.38 5.89
CA LEU A 161 11.67 -19.28 6.97
C LEU A 161 10.52 -19.65 7.91
N ILE A 162 9.57 -18.74 8.06
CA ILE A 162 8.38 -18.90 8.91
C ILE A 162 7.13 -18.43 8.17
N ARG A 163 5.98 -18.78 8.75
CA ARG A 163 4.68 -18.30 8.27
C ARG A 163 4.61 -16.78 8.37
N ARG A 164 4.16 -16.11 7.32
CA ARG A 164 3.97 -14.66 7.26
C ARG A 164 2.52 -14.37 6.87
N TRP A 165 1.72 -14.01 7.86
CA TRP A 165 0.32 -13.61 7.71
C TRP A 165 0.14 -12.29 8.44
N TYR A 166 -0.33 -11.23 7.78
CA TYR A 166 -0.32 -9.85 8.27
C TYR A 166 1.09 -9.26 8.56
N SER A 167 2.10 -9.62 7.78
CA SER A 167 3.45 -9.03 7.83
C SER A 167 3.54 -7.73 7.03
N THR A 168 4.61 -6.95 7.20
CA THR A 168 4.92 -5.80 6.32
C THR A 168 6.21 -6.07 5.54
N ASN A 169 6.21 -5.68 4.27
CA ASN A 169 7.40 -5.73 3.41
C ASN A 169 7.94 -4.33 3.17
N HIS A 170 9.25 -4.20 3.01
CA HIS A 170 9.86 -2.98 2.52
C HIS A 170 11.05 -3.29 1.60
N ALA A 171 11.14 -2.60 0.47
CA ALA A 171 12.31 -2.69 -0.40
C ALA A 171 13.51 -1.99 0.24
N LEU A 172 14.70 -2.58 0.13
CA LEU A 172 15.94 -2.08 0.71
C LEU A 172 16.89 -1.57 -0.38
N PRO A 173 17.81 -0.64 -0.04
CA PRO A 173 18.79 -0.11 -0.98
C PRO A 173 19.71 -1.16 -1.63
N ASP A 174 19.90 -2.31 -0.96
CA ASP A 174 20.73 -3.40 -1.46
C ASP A 174 19.98 -4.38 -2.38
N GLY A 175 18.75 -4.03 -2.79
CA GLY A 175 17.92 -4.82 -3.70
C GLY A 175 17.19 -5.98 -3.03
N ARG A 176 17.30 -6.14 -1.70
CA ARG A 176 16.50 -7.10 -0.94
C ARG A 176 15.16 -6.50 -0.53
N VAL A 177 14.25 -7.37 -0.11
CA VAL A 177 13.04 -7.06 0.63
C VAL A 177 13.22 -7.55 2.06
N ILE A 178 12.93 -6.70 3.03
CA ILE A 178 12.76 -7.11 4.42
C ILE A 178 11.30 -7.47 4.66
N VAL A 179 11.05 -8.58 5.35
CA VAL A 179 9.71 -9.04 5.76
C VAL A 179 9.64 -8.99 7.28
N ILE A 180 8.83 -8.07 7.81
CA ILE A 180 8.76 -7.72 9.22
C ILE A 180 7.43 -8.20 9.80
N GLY A 181 7.49 -8.93 10.91
CA GLY A 181 6.30 -9.25 11.67
C GLY A 181 5.42 -10.32 11.01
N GLY A 182 4.12 -10.20 11.28
CA GLY A 182 3.12 -11.22 11.00
C GLY A 182 2.59 -11.85 12.30
N ARG A 183 1.46 -12.54 12.20
CA ARG A 183 0.76 -13.15 13.32
C ARG A 183 1.69 -14.09 14.09
N ARG A 184 1.94 -13.75 15.36
CA ARG A 184 2.88 -14.46 16.28
C ARG A 184 4.33 -14.53 15.78
N ALA A 185 4.72 -13.67 14.84
CA ALA A 185 6.07 -13.61 14.29
C ALA A 185 6.80 -12.35 14.80
N PHE A 186 7.43 -12.43 15.97
CA PHE A 186 8.14 -11.30 16.58
C PHE A 186 9.59 -11.14 16.07
N ASN A 187 9.75 -11.14 14.74
CA ASN A 187 11.04 -11.15 14.06
C ASN A 187 10.91 -10.60 12.63
N TYR A 188 12.05 -10.40 11.96
CA TYR A 188 12.12 -10.15 10.53
C TYR A 188 13.09 -11.11 9.82
N GLU A 189 12.94 -11.21 8.51
CA GLU A 189 13.83 -11.94 7.61
C GLU A 189 14.00 -11.19 6.27
N PHE A 190 14.87 -11.69 5.39
CA PHE A 190 15.12 -11.10 4.09
C PHE A 190 14.79 -12.04 2.94
N TYR A 191 14.47 -11.44 1.79
CA TYR A 191 14.37 -12.08 0.49
C TYR A 191 15.04 -11.22 -0.60
N PRO A 192 15.75 -11.78 -1.60
CA PRO A 192 16.15 -13.17 -1.70
C PRO A 192 17.19 -13.53 -0.64
N LYS A 193 17.36 -14.84 -0.41
CA LYS A 193 18.33 -15.37 0.53
C LYS A 193 19.63 -15.73 -0.19
N THR A 194 20.49 -14.73 -0.42
CA THR A 194 21.71 -14.85 -1.23
C THR A 194 22.98 -15.11 -0.41
N THR A 195 22.94 -14.89 0.90
CA THR A 195 24.09 -15.06 1.80
C THR A 195 23.73 -15.93 2.99
N THR A 196 24.70 -16.56 3.65
CA THR A 196 24.44 -17.34 4.87
C THR A 196 23.69 -16.54 5.94
N ARG A 197 23.97 -15.24 6.08
CA ARG A 197 23.25 -14.32 6.99
C ARG A 197 21.78 -14.16 6.63
N SER A 198 21.40 -14.25 5.36
CA SER A 198 20.00 -14.13 4.94
C SER A 198 19.14 -15.37 5.29
N PHE A 199 19.77 -16.48 5.69
CA PHE A 199 19.08 -17.70 6.16
C PHE A 199 18.77 -17.71 7.66
N GLN A 200 18.77 -16.55 8.32
CA GLN A 200 18.44 -16.44 9.74
C GLN A 200 17.22 -15.56 10.00
N LEU A 201 16.53 -15.84 11.11
CA LEU A 201 15.50 -14.98 11.67
C LEU A 201 16.12 -13.99 12.65
N TYR A 202 15.80 -12.71 12.48
CA TYR A 202 16.27 -11.66 13.36
C TYR A 202 15.19 -11.31 14.36
N LYS A 203 15.43 -11.60 15.64
CA LYS A 203 14.49 -11.27 16.71
C LYS A 203 14.26 -9.76 16.75
N LEU A 204 13.00 -9.36 16.84
CA LEU A 204 12.58 -7.97 17.00
C LEU A 204 11.66 -7.86 18.23
N PRO A 205 12.23 -7.79 19.45
CA PRO A 205 11.46 -7.76 20.70
C PRO A 205 10.41 -6.63 20.75
N PHE A 206 10.65 -5.54 20.02
CA PHE A 206 9.70 -4.44 19.87
C PHE A 206 8.30 -4.92 19.48
N LEU A 207 8.18 -5.86 18.54
CA LEU A 207 6.88 -6.39 18.14
C LEU A 207 6.21 -7.17 19.28
N ALA A 208 6.97 -7.92 20.09
CA ALA A 208 6.39 -8.60 21.25
C ALA A 208 5.91 -7.60 22.31
N GLN A 209 6.64 -6.49 22.49
CA GLN A 209 6.31 -5.44 23.47
C GLN A 209 5.10 -4.58 23.07
N THR A 210 4.77 -4.51 21.78
CA THR A 210 3.62 -3.76 21.26
C THR A 210 2.41 -4.64 20.99
N ASN A 211 2.55 -5.96 21.11
CA ASN A 211 1.46 -6.91 20.95
C ASN A 211 0.63 -7.03 22.23
N GLU A 212 -0.65 -6.71 22.15
CA GLU A 212 -1.60 -7.08 23.21
C GLU A 212 -2.15 -8.50 23.00
N PRO A 213 -1.98 -9.41 23.98
CA PRO A 213 -2.50 -10.76 23.90
C PRO A 213 -4.00 -10.78 23.54
N HIS A 214 -4.39 -11.71 22.67
CA HIS A 214 -5.77 -11.90 22.17
C HIS A 214 -6.35 -10.77 21.30
N VAL A 215 -5.66 -9.63 21.16
CA VAL A 215 -6.07 -8.53 20.26
C VAL A 215 -5.20 -8.49 19.00
N GLU A 216 -3.88 -8.73 19.14
CA GLU A 216 -2.91 -8.69 18.04
C GLU A 216 -2.85 -7.32 17.32
N ASN A 217 -2.89 -6.22 18.09
CA ASN A 217 -2.96 -4.84 17.58
C ASN A 217 -1.64 -4.24 17.05
N ASN A 218 -0.71 -5.08 16.62
CA ASN A 218 0.59 -4.70 16.10
C ASN A 218 0.91 -5.35 14.75
N LEU A 219 -0.11 -5.89 14.08
CA LEU A 219 -0.03 -6.48 12.76
C LEU A 219 0.03 -5.40 11.67
N TYR A 220 0.62 -5.72 10.51
CA TYR A 220 0.99 -4.72 9.49
C TYR A 220 1.67 -3.49 10.11
N PRO A 221 2.84 -3.65 10.77
CA PRO A 221 3.57 -2.50 11.30
C PRO A 221 3.87 -1.50 10.17
N PHE A 222 3.79 -0.20 10.48
CA PHE A 222 4.15 0.84 9.50
C PHE A 222 5.66 0.95 9.43
N VAL A 223 6.22 0.79 8.23
CA VAL A 223 7.66 0.72 8.01
C VAL A 223 8.04 1.72 6.94
N PHE A 224 9.02 2.57 7.23
CA PHE A 224 9.56 3.53 6.27
C PHE A 224 11.09 3.54 6.33
N LEU A 225 11.74 3.54 5.17
CA LEU A 225 13.19 3.74 5.08
C LEU A 225 13.54 5.20 5.35
N HIS A 226 14.37 5.42 6.36
CA HIS A 226 14.89 6.73 6.73
C HIS A 226 16.11 7.09 5.88
N VAL A 227 16.42 8.38 5.74
CA VAL A 227 17.49 8.91 4.87
C VAL A 227 18.90 8.46 5.27
N ASP A 228 19.09 8.02 6.51
CA ASP A 228 20.35 7.45 7.03
C ASP A 228 20.48 5.94 6.77
N GLY A 229 19.50 5.34 6.09
CA GLY A 229 19.45 3.91 5.79
C GLY A 229 18.87 3.04 6.89
N ASN A 230 18.44 3.59 8.04
CA ASN A 230 17.71 2.85 9.07
C ASN A 230 16.22 2.74 8.74
N LEU A 231 15.50 1.85 9.42
CA LEU A 231 14.05 1.69 9.26
C LEU A 231 13.29 2.30 10.43
N PHE A 232 12.44 3.27 10.15
CA PHE A 232 11.38 3.66 11.09
C PHE A 232 10.35 2.54 11.11
N ILE A 233 10.04 2.01 12.30
CA ILE A 233 9.03 0.97 12.50
C ILE A 233 8.07 1.44 13.58
N PHE A 234 6.79 1.56 13.23
CA PHE A 234 5.71 1.87 14.14
C PHE A 234 4.77 0.67 14.29
N ALA A 235 4.39 0.34 15.52
CA ALA A 235 3.46 -0.73 15.83
C ALA A 235 2.65 -0.40 17.09
N ASN A 236 1.35 -0.70 17.05
CA ASN A 236 0.37 -0.31 18.05
C ASN A 236 0.32 1.22 18.20
N ASN A 237 1.00 1.79 19.18
CA ASN A 237 1.07 3.22 19.47
C ASN A 237 2.50 3.74 19.69
N ARG A 238 3.51 2.91 19.37
CA ARG A 238 4.94 3.18 19.62
C ARG A 238 5.74 3.08 18.33
N ALA A 239 6.90 3.72 18.30
CA ALA A 239 7.86 3.60 17.20
C ALA A 239 9.31 3.46 17.66
N ILE A 240 10.11 2.86 16.79
CA ILE A 240 11.57 2.74 16.89
C ILE A 240 12.24 3.10 15.56
N LEU A 241 13.51 3.45 15.61
CA LEU A 241 14.42 3.47 14.46
C LEU A 241 15.34 2.26 14.59
N LEU A 242 15.32 1.36 13.61
CA LEU A 242 16.05 0.10 13.60
C LEU A 242 17.19 0.15 12.58
N ASP A 243 18.41 -0.08 13.04
CA ASP A 243 19.50 -0.55 12.18
C ASP A 243 19.29 -2.05 11.95
N TYR A 244 18.65 -2.39 10.84
CA TYR A 244 18.32 -3.77 10.48
C TYR A 244 19.55 -4.58 10.03
N THR A 245 20.68 -3.93 9.76
CA THR A 245 21.91 -4.62 9.37
C THR A 245 22.63 -5.20 10.60
N ARG A 246 22.62 -4.44 11.70
CA ARG A 246 23.20 -4.82 12.99
C ARG A 246 22.18 -5.42 13.97
N ASN A 247 20.89 -5.33 13.64
CA ASN A 247 19.78 -5.68 14.52
C ASN A 247 19.77 -4.89 15.83
N ILE A 248 19.96 -3.57 15.74
CA ILE A 248 20.05 -2.68 16.90
C ILE A 248 19.00 -1.57 16.77
N VAL A 249 18.24 -1.34 17.84
CA VAL A 249 17.36 -0.17 17.96
C VAL A 249 18.23 1.04 18.26
N VAL A 250 18.35 1.96 17.31
CA VAL A 250 19.19 3.17 17.44
C VAL A 250 18.42 4.34 18.06
N ARG A 251 17.08 4.31 18.00
CA ARG A 251 16.22 5.31 18.63
C ARG A 251 14.87 4.69 19.00
N THR A 252 14.33 5.11 20.14
CA THR A 252 12.93 4.88 20.51
C THR A 252 12.22 6.23 20.50
N TYR A 253 11.08 6.31 19.82
CA TYR A 253 10.29 7.54 19.74
C TYR A 253 9.28 7.62 20.89
N PRO A 254 8.81 8.82 21.26
CA PRO A 254 7.70 8.96 22.19
C PRO A 254 6.47 8.17 21.74
N THR A 255 5.76 7.58 22.70
CA THR A 255 4.47 6.92 22.46
C THR A 255 3.42 7.96 22.05
N ILE A 256 2.57 7.63 21.08
CA ILE A 256 1.42 8.47 20.75
C ILE A 256 0.50 8.57 21.97
N PRO A 257 0.16 9.78 22.45
CA PRO A 257 -0.75 9.96 23.59
C PRO A 257 -2.13 9.34 23.37
N GLY A 258 -2.85 9.06 24.47
CA GLY A 258 -4.19 8.46 24.45
C GLY A 258 -4.18 6.93 24.50
N GLY A 259 -3.09 6.29 24.07
CA GLY A 259 -2.92 4.84 24.20
C GLY A 259 -3.59 4.01 23.10
N ASP A 260 -4.32 4.64 22.18
CA ASP A 260 -5.05 3.92 21.14
C ASP A 260 -4.12 3.34 20.04
N PRO A 261 -4.29 2.06 19.69
CA PRO A 261 -3.57 1.43 18.60
C PRO A 261 -3.91 2.03 17.23
N ARG A 262 -2.91 2.17 16.37
CA ARG A 262 -3.07 2.63 14.97
C ARG A 262 -2.86 1.50 13.96
N THR A 263 -2.14 0.45 14.28
CA THR A 263 -1.95 -0.68 13.36
C THR A 263 -3.11 -1.67 13.37
N TYR A 264 -3.15 -2.60 12.41
CA TYR A 264 -4.21 -3.62 12.33
C TYR A 264 -4.34 -4.39 13.66
N PRO A 265 -5.56 -4.70 14.15
CA PRO A 265 -6.87 -4.52 13.50
C PRO A 265 -7.51 -3.14 13.68
N SER A 266 -6.87 -2.20 14.39
CA SER A 266 -7.43 -0.86 14.58
C SER A 266 -7.43 0.00 13.32
N SER A 267 -6.67 -0.39 12.29
CA SER A 267 -6.82 0.08 10.91
C SER A 267 -6.63 1.60 10.72
N GLY A 268 -5.63 2.17 11.40
CA GLY A 268 -5.10 3.48 11.05
C GLY A 268 -4.15 3.41 9.86
N SER A 269 -3.68 4.59 9.44
CA SER A 269 -2.82 4.76 8.28
C SER A 269 -1.59 5.57 8.63
N ALA A 270 -0.51 5.36 7.87
CA ALA A 270 0.69 6.17 7.96
C ALA A 270 1.21 6.50 6.57
N VAL A 271 1.86 7.66 6.46
CA VAL A 271 2.53 8.11 5.25
C VAL A 271 3.83 8.81 5.60
N LEU A 272 4.89 8.49 4.86
CA LEU A 272 6.10 9.30 4.84
C LEU A 272 5.80 10.54 3.97
N LEU A 273 5.87 11.72 4.57
CA LEU A 273 5.61 12.97 3.84
C LEU A 273 6.73 13.22 2.81
N PRO A 274 6.44 13.98 1.74
CA PRO A 274 7.41 14.24 0.68
C PRO A 274 8.72 14.80 1.22
N LEU A 275 9.81 14.08 0.95
CA LEU A 275 11.15 14.51 1.31
C LEU A 275 11.54 15.74 0.47
N ARG A 276 11.89 16.84 1.12
CA ARG A 276 12.33 18.07 0.46
C ARG A 276 13.84 18.20 0.52
N ASN A 277 14.44 18.87 -0.47
CA ASN A 277 15.86 19.23 -0.51
C ASN A 277 16.86 18.05 -0.60
N LEU A 278 16.41 16.86 -1.02
CA LEU A 278 17.28 15.71 -1.27
C LEU A 278 18.44 16.04 -2.22
N GLU A 279 18.14 16.74 -3.31
CA GLU A 279 19.11 17.11 -4.36
C GLU A 279 20.14 18.14 -3.88
N LEU A 280 19.82 18.91 -2.85
CA LEU A 280 20.67 19.98 -2.33
C LEU A 280 21.69 19.49 -1.31
N GLY A 281 21.67 18.20 -0.94
CA GLY A 281 22.57 17.61 0.06
C GLY A 281 22.43 18.24 1.45
N LEU A 282 21.31 18.92 1.72
CA LEU A 282 21.02 19.55 3.01
C LEU A 282 20.57 18.49 4.02
N ASN A 283 20.51 18.88 5.30
CA ASN A 283 19.88 18.06 6.33
C ASN A 283 18.39 17.84 5.97
N VAL A 284 18.08 16.68 5.39
CA VAL A 284 16.71 16.29 5.03
C VAL A 284 15.97 15.90 6.30
N GLU A 285 14.89 16.62 6.59
CA GLU A 285 13.96 16.25 7.65
C GLU A 285 13.01 15.15 7.14
N VAL A 286 12.86 14.10 7.95
CA VAL A 286 11.98 12.96 7.65
C VAL A 286 10.76 13.04 8.55
N GLU A 287 9.61 13.29 7.94
CA GLU A 287 8.33 13.42 8.65
C GLU A 287 7.39 12.26 8.30
N VAL A 288 6.92 11.54 9.32
CA VAL A 288 5.92 10.47 9.16
C VAL A 288 4.62 10.90 9.81
N LEU A 289 3.56 11.03 9.02
CA LEU A 289 2.21 11.31 9.50
C LEU A 289 1.51 9.98 9.79
N ILE A 290 0.97 9.83 11.01
CA ILE A 290 0.18 8.67 11.43
C ILE A 290 -1.19 9.17 11.90
N CYS A 291 -2.26 8.63 11.33
CA CYS A 291 -3.63 9.10 11.57
C CYS A 291 -4.65 7.95 11.54
N GLY A 292 -5.82 8.17 12.11
CA GLY A 292 -6.89 7.18 12.19
C GLY A 292 -6.62 6.12 13.25
N GLY A 293 -7.10 4.91 13.04
CA GLY A 293 -7.13 3.88 14.08
C GLY A 293 -8.46 3.88 14.82
N ALA A 294 -8.60 2.93 15.74
CA ALA A 294 -9.80 2.75 16.55
C ALA A 294 -9.42 2.73 18.03
N PRO A 295 -10.34 3.16 18.92
CA PRO A 295 -10.10 3.11 20.35
C PRO A 295 -9.66 1.73 20.83
N SER A 296 -8.82 1.68 21.86
CA SER A 296 -8.37 0.39 22.42
C SER A 296 -9.57 -0.49 22.82
N GLY A 297 -9.49 -1.79 22.51
CA GLY A 297 -10.56 -2.76 22.72
C GLY A 297 -11.66 -2.79 21.66
N SER A 298 -11.66 -1.89 20.66
CA SER A 298 -12.69 -1.86 19.61
C SER A 298 -12.83 -3.19 18.85
N TYR A 299 -11.71 -3.83 18.51
CA TYR A 299 -11.71 -5.13 17.82
C TYR A 299 -12.48 -6.20 18.60
N LEU A 300 -12.22 -6.33 19.91
CA LEU A 300 -12.90 -7.31 20.75
C LEU A 300 -14.40 -6.99 20.87
N LYS A 301 -14.75 -5.71 21.06
CA LYS A 301 -16.15 -5.27 21.18
C LYS A 301 -16.95 -5.44 19.90
N ALA A 302 -16.32 -5.29 18.74
CA ALA A 302 -16.96 -5.49 17.44
C ALA A 302 -17.51 -6.92 17.27
N HIS A 303 -16.87 -7.93 17.87
CA HIS A 303 -17.39 -9.30 17.87
C HIS A 303 -18.75 -9.43 18.58
N SER A 304 -19.00 -8.57 19.56
CA SER A 304 -20.27 -8.45 20.27
C SER A 304 -21.16 -7.34 19.71
N ARG A 305 -20.88 -6.85 18.50
CA ARG A 305 -21.60 -5.76 17.81
C ARG A 305 -21.65 -4.46 18.62
N GLN A 306 -20.64 -4.20 19.45
CA GLN A 306 -20.48 -2.95 20.18
C GLN A 306 -19.38 -2.11 19.49
N PHE A 307 -19.74 -0.90 19.07
CA PHE A 307 -18.83 0.01 18.38
C PHE A 307 -18.49 1.19 19.30
N LEU A 308 -17.20 1.40 19.53
CA LEU A 308 -16.71 2.54 20.31
C LEU A 308 -16.74 3.81 19.45
N PRO A 309 -16.98 4.98 20.07
CA PRO A 309 -17.07 6.26 19.37
C PRO A 309 -15.75 6.70 18.73
#